data_AF-V2XMW8-F1
#
_entry.id   AF-V2XMW8-F1
#
_cell.length_a   1.000
_cell.length_b   1.000
_cell.length_c   1.000
_cell.angle_alpha   90.00
_cell.angle_beta   90.00
_cell.angle_gamma   90.00
#
_symmetry.space_group_name_H-M   'P 1'
#
loop_
_entity.id
_entity.type
_entity.pdbx_description
1 polymer ?
#
loop_
_entity_poly.entity_id
_entity_poly.type
_entity_poly.pdbx_seq_one_letter_code
_entity_poly.pdbx_strand_id
1 'polypeptide(L)'
;MNQPIGLSPKPKHINPISAKRRQKQLTMEPQRVLIFSHPRSMCNVLFRLLSTHPSFTPTVPGPLSFLTPSHLGPEFDNCQPEPFCSDETFQDTFDKLQKSVKEIEKTGTIPLTMEHPYLILPYTTLNEKARYQRTYQPLIQVTEGEPALEHLPEKKNPTIFPDRFFFSITSPIITIRHPARMLPSYIRAMSTFGLPLEADSFLHDMEVQSRYCWERLIFDCFRVSGRDPIIVDGEKFLEDTKGQMYKLCEALGVDESKIEYTWDPTDDRKDGLYSHFPEPVLMAFIGILHGSKGVIGRQAQNERLDLDVEERKWAEEWNEGLAGTIRELVTSSLEDYEYLLQFSI
;
A
#
# COMPACT_ATOMS: atom_id res chain seq x y z
N MET A 1 -28.90 -18.51 -76.74
CA MET A 1 -29.17 -18.22 -75.31
C MET A 1 -27.86 -18.47 -74.57
N ASN A 2 -27.14 -17.40 -74.20
CA ASN A 2 -27.00 -16.87 -72.82
C ASN A 2 -26.30 -17.88 -71.89
N GLN A 3 -25.19 -17.65 -71.19
CA GLN A 3 -24.40 -16.46 -70.83
C GLN A 3 -23.01 -16.94 -70.30
N PRO A 4 -22.05 -16.06 -69.94
CA PRO A 4 -20.61 -16.33 -69.92
C PRO A 4 -19.99 -16.63 -68.54
N ILE A 5 -18.72 -17.05 -68.63
CA ILE A 5 -17.74 -17.36 -67.57
C ILE A 5 -17.56 -16.19 -66.59
N GLY A 6 -17.78 -16.45 -65.30
CA GLY A 6 -17.56 -15.51 -64.19
C GLY A 6 -16.11 -15.47 -63.72
N LEU A 7 -15.52 -14.28 -63.76
CA LEU A 7 -14.18 -13.91 -63.30
C LEU A 7 -14.03 -14.03 -61.77
N SER A 8 -12.89 -14.59 -61.33
CA SER A 8 -12.41 -14.54 -59.95
C SER A 8 -12.24 -13.10 -59.45
N PRO A 9 -12.51 -12.78 -58.17
CA PRO A 9 -12.33 -11.45 -57.64
C PRO A 9 -10.83 -11.14 -57.51
N LYS A 10 -10.39 -10.03 -58.13
CA LYS A 10 -9.07 -9.44 -57.88
C LYS A 10 -8.97 -9.03 -56.40
N PRO A 11 -7.80 -9.21 -55.75
CA PRO A 11 -7.59 -8.70 -54.40
C PRO A 11 -7.67 -7.16 -54.43
N LYS A 12 -8.49 -6.60 -53.54
CA LYS A 12 -8.60 -5.15 -53.36
C LYS A 12 -7.23 -4.61 -52.95
N HIS A 13 -6.71 -3.67 -53.74
CA HIS A 13 -5.55 -2.86 -53.38
C HIS A 13 -5.78 -2.20 -52.02
N ILE A 14 -5.03 -2.66 -51.02
CA ILE A 14 -4.91 -1.98 -49.73
C ILE A 14 -4.09 -0.71 -49.99
N ASN A 15 -4.72 0.44 -49.78
CA ASN A 15 -4.10 1.74 -49.91
C ASN A 15 -2.90 1.85 -48.95
N PRO A 16 -1.67 2.22 -49.38
CA PRO A 16 -0.48 2.25 -48.51
C PRO A 16 -0.53 3.32 -47.40
N ILE A 17 -1.57 4.16 -47.42
CA ILE A 17 -1.74 5.29 -46.51
C ILE A 17 -2.43 4.87 -45.19
N SER A 18 -3.12 3.72 -45.15
CA SER A 18 -3.76 3.23 -43.91
C SER A 18 -2.84 2.44 -42.98
N ALA A 19 -1.66 2.04 -43.45
CA ALA A 19 -0.66 1.33 -42.64
C ALA A 19 0.24 2.28 -41.83
N LYS A 20 0.47 3.51 -42.30
CA LYS A 20 1.26 4.54 -41.58
C LYS A 20 0.54 5.23 -40.42
N ARG A 21 -0.73 4.89 -40.17
CA ARG A 21 -1.50 5.36 -39.00
C ARG A 21 -1.60 4.33 -37.86
N ARG A 22 -1.04 3.12 -38.05
CA ARG A 22 -1.00 2.03 -37.06
C ARG A 22 0.39 1.81 -36.42
N GLN A 23 1.24 2.83 -36.48
CA GLN A 23 2.49 2.90 -35.74
C GLN A 23 2.62 4.30 -35.13
N LYS A 24 1.57 4.75 -34.46
CA LYS A 24 1.79 5.54 -33.24
C LYS A 24 2.38 4.54 -32.27
N GLN A 25 3.68 4.62 -32.05
CA GLN A 25 4.35 4.04 -30.91
C GLN A 25 3.44 4.34 -29.71
N LEU A 26 2.69 3.35 -29.22
CA LEU A 26 2.07 3.47 -27.92
C LEU A 26 3.27 3.57 -26.98
N THR A 27 3.63 4.80 -26.63
CA THR A 27 4.36 5.03 -25.39
C THR A 27 3.40 4.52 -24.33
N MET A 28 3.54 3.24 -23.96
CA MET A 28 2.85 2.72 -22.79
C MET A 28 3.27 3.63 -21.64
N GLU A 29 2.29 4.11 -20.87
CA GLU A 29 2.59 4.87 -19.65
C GLU A 29 3.60 4.06 -18.82
N PRO A 30 4.68 4.69 -18.31
CA PRO A 30 5.64 4.01 -17.47
C PRO A 30 4.92 3.29 -16.32
N GLN A 31 5.31 2.04 -16.07
CA GLN A 31 4.74 1.30 -14.96
C GLN A 31 5.21 1.92 -13.64
N ARG A 32 4.29 2.14 -12.69
CA ARG A 32 4.56 2.65 -11.35
C ARG A 32 3.80 1.78 -10.36
N VAL A 33 4.52 1.19 -9.41
CA VAL A 33 3.93 0.36 -8.36
C VAL A 33 3.88 1.16 -7.06
N LEU A 34 2.68 1.34 -6.53
CA LEU A 34 2.47 1.85 -5.18
C LEU A 34 1.66 0.83 -4.40
N ILE A 35 2.22 0.38 -3.28
CA ILE A 35 1.55 -0.50 -2.33
C ILE A 35 0.82 0.38 -1.29
N PHE A 36 -0.49 0.42 -1.36
CA PHE A 36 -1.36 0.96 -0.34
C PHE A 36 -1.55 -0.09 0.75
N SER A 37 -0.70 -0.06 1.77
CA SER A 37 -0.64 -1.14 2.74
C SER A 37 -1.50 -0.89 3.96
N HIS A 38 -2.29 -1.89 4.36
CA HIS A 38 -2.80 -1.90 5.71
C HIS A 38 -1.65 -2.24 6.68
N PRO A 39 -1.48 -1.57 7.83
CA PRO A 39 -0.45 -1.95 8.81
C PRO A 39 -0.56 -3.41 9.23
N ARG A 40 0.59 -4.04 9.51
CA ARG A 40 0.68 -5.43 9.99
C ARG A 40 0.05 -6.48 9.05
N SER A 41 -0.07 -6.18 7.77
CA SER A 41 -0.63 -7.05 6.71
C SER A 41 0.41 -7.88 5.94
N MET A 42 1.62 -8.00 6.46
CA MET A 42 2.79 -8.58 5.76
C MET A 42 3.32 -7.73 4.60
N CYS A 43 2.88 -6.47 4.52
CA CYS A 43 3.35 -5.49 3.53
C CYS A 43 4.87 -5.32 3.47
N ASN A 44 5.57 -5.37 4.61
CA ASN A 44 7.04 -5.24 4.64
C ASN A 44 7.74 -6.45 4.02
N VAL A 45 7.19 -7.66 4.19
CA VAL A 45 7.68 -8.88 3.54
C VAL A 45 7.44 -8.80 2.03
N LEU A 46 6.24 -8.38 1.63
CA LEU A 46 5.92 -8.19 0.21
C LEU A 46 6.83 -7.15 -0.45
N PHE A 47 7.01 -6.00 0.18
CA PHE A 47 7.87 -4.93 -0.32
C PHE A 47 9.32 -5.41 -0.45
N ARG A 48 9.81 -6.19 0.54
CA ARG A 48 11.15 -6.80 0.49
C ARG A 48 11.28 -7.70 -0.73
N LEU A 49 10.38 -8.67 -0.92
CA LEU A 49 10.43 -9.59 -2.05
C LEU A 49 10.44 -8.85 -3.39
N LEU A 50 9.52 -7.90 -3.59
CA LEU A 50 9.50 -7.11 -4.82
C LEU A 50 10.79 -6.30 -5.03
N SER A 51 11.40 -5.79 -3.95
CA SER A 51 12.65 -5.03 -4.02
C SER A 51 13.86 -5.88 -4.43
N THR A 52 13.79 -7.21 -4.31
CA THR A 52 14.86 -8.10 -4.79
C THR A 52 14.85 -8.27 -6.31
N HIS A 53 13.71 -8.04 -6.96
CA HIS A 53 13.58 -8.28 -8.39
C HIS A 53 14.16 -7.11 -9.21
N PRO A 54 15.01 -7.37 -10.22
CA PRO A 54 15.82 -6.35 -10.90
C PRO A 54 15.02 -5.33 -11.71
N SER A 55 13.74 -5.60 -11.99
CA SER A 55 12.85 -4.62 -12.63
C SER A 55 12.35 -3.54 -11.68
N PHE A 56 12.44 -3.70 -10.36
CA PHE A 56 11.95 -2.71 -9.41
C PHE A 56 13.10 -1.91 -8.82
N THR A 57 12.83 -0.65 -8.53
CA THR A 57 13.73 0.19 -7.73
C THR A 57 12.91 0.89 -6.66
N PRO A 58 13.20 0.64 -5.37
CA PRO A 58 12.55 1.34 -4.27
C PRO A 58 12.75 2.85 -4.36
N THR A 59 11.69 3.62 -4.15
CA THR A 59 11.75 5.08 -4.08
C THR A 59 12.45 5.55 -2.81
N VAL A 60 13.07 6.73 -2.87
CA VAL A 60 13.62 7.46 -1.71
C VAL A 60 12.56 8.46 -1.21
N PRO A 61 12.32 8.62 0.11
CA PRO A 61 13.11 8.14 1.27
C PRO A 61 13.05 6.64 1.60
N GLY A 62 12.10 5.92 1.02
CA GLY A 62 11.84 4.51 1.28
C GLY A 62 10.34 4.22 1.36
N PRO A 63 9.95 2.99 1.67
CA PRO A 63 8.58 2.67 2.05
C PRO A 63 8.17 3.39 3.34
N LEU A 64 6.88 3.76 3.46
CA LEU A 64 6.26 4.39 4.63
C LEU A 64 6.84 5.77 4.97
N SER A 65 7.30 6.50 3.95
CA SER A 65 7.99 7.78 4.11
C SER A 65 7.11 8.87 4.74
N PHE A 66 5.78 8.77 4.61
CA PHE A 66 4.85 9.72 5.22
C PHE A 66 4.61 9.50 6.72
N LEU A 67 5.20 8.46 7.33
CA LEU A 67 5.14 8.29 8.78
C LEU A 67 5.91 9.39 9.52
N THR A 68 7.06 9.83 8.99
CA THR A 68 7.85 10.91 9.59
C THR A 68 7.06 12.22 9.66
N PRO A 69 6.56 12.81 8.55
CA PRO A 69 5.84 14.08 8.64
C PRO A 69 4.50 13.96 9.41
N SER A 70 3.88 12.76 9.46
CA SER A 70 2.60 12.56 10.16
C SER A 70 2.68 12.41 11.67
N HIS A 71 3.81 11.95 12.22
CA HIS A 71 3.97 11.69 13.65
C HIS A 71 5.11 12.48 14.29
N LEU A 72 6.10 12.87 13.50
CA LEU A 72 7.34 13.51 13.95
C LEU A 72 7.54 14.88 13.31
N GLY A 73 6.78 15.22 12.26
CA GLY A 73 6.91 16.46 11.51
C GLY A 73 6.36 17.69 12.23
N PRO A 74 6.69 18.90 11.75
CA PRO A 74 6.26 20.16 12.35
C PRO A 74 4.76 20.38 12.27
N GLU A 75 4.07 19.71 11.34
CA GLU A 75 2.64 19.84 11.24
C GLU A 75 1.93 19.01 12.34
N PHE A 76 2.54 17.98 12.95
CA PHE A 76 1.91 17.18 14.01
C PHE A 76 1.72 17.99 15.31
N ASP A 77 0.45 18.26 15.67
CA ASP A 77 0.01 19.11 16.80
C ASP A 77 0.67 18.79 18.16
N ASN A 78 1.13 17.55 18.36
CA ASN A 78 1.66 17.05 19.62
C ASN A 78 3.13 16.60 19.53
N CYS A 79 3.96 17.16 18.64
CA CYS A 79 5.41 16.84 18.66
C CYS A 79 5.97 17.22 20.03
N GLN A 80 6.12 16.22 20.92
CA GLN A 80 6.73 16.41 22.24
C GLN A 80 8.22 16.72 22.03
N PRO A 81 8.82 17.57 22.89
CA PRO A 81 10.24 17.91 22.73
C PRO A 81 11.11 16.68 22.96
N GLU A 82 11.78 16.24 21.89
CA GLU A 82 12.84 15.23 21.83
C GLU A 82 12.53 13.82 22.40
N PRO A 83 13.14 12.74 21.86
CA PRO A 83 14.21 12.73 20.86
C PRO A 83 13.75 12.52 19.40
N PHE A 84 12.44 12.51 19.12
CA PHE A 84 11.92 12.13 17.80
C PHE A 84 11.11 13.24 17.11
N CYS A 85 11.55 14.50 17.17
CA CYS A 85 10.96 15.54 16.31
C CYS A 85 11.79 15.68 15.02
N SER A 86 11.12 15.96 13.91
CA SER A 86 11.68 16.14 12.58
C SER A 86 11.15 17.45 11.99
N ASP A 87 12.00 18.16 11.24
CA ASP A 87 11.57 19.33 10.47
C ASP A 87 10.97 18.93 9.09
N GLU A 88 10.90 17.63 8.80
CA GLU A 88 10.39 17.11 7.52
C GLU A 88 8.87 17.27 7.42
N THR A 89 8.43 18.04 6.43
CA THR A 89 7.02 18.28 6.13
C THR A 89 6.42 17.24 5.17
N PHE A 90 5.09 17.23 5.07
CA PHE A 90 4.38 16.47 4.04
C PHE A 90 4.83 16.89 2.62
N GLN A 91 5.08 18.19 2.41
CA GLN A 91 5.56 18.71 1.14
C GLN A 91 6.97 18.21 0.82
N ASP A 92 7.90 18.27 1.78
CA ASP A 92 9.28 17.80 1.59
C ASP A 92 9.31 16.32 1.21
N THR A 93 8.48 15.51 1.89
CA THR A 93 8.36 14.07 1.64
C THR A 93 7.81 13.80 0.24
N PHE A 94 6.76 14.52 -0.17
CA PHE A 94 6.18 14.40 -1.50
C PHE A 94 7.16 14.82 -2.61
N ASP A 95 7.90 15.91 -2.42
CA ASP A 95 8.88 16.38 -3.40
C ASP A 95 10.02 15.37 -3.59
N LYS A 96 10.49 14.74 -2.50
CA LYS A 96 11.48 13.65 -2.54
C LYS A 96 10.93 12.44 -3.30
N LEU A 97 9.71 12.01 -2.99
CA LEU A 97 9.04 10.89 -3.67
C LEU A 97 8.89 11.17 -5.18
N GLN A 98 8.35 12.34 -5.54
CA GLN A 98 8.12 12.70 -6.94
C GLN A 98 9.43 12.78 -7.72
N LYS A 99 10.49 13.35 -7.12
CA LYS A 99 11.83 13.36 -7.70
C LYS A 99 12.37 11.95 -7.87
N SER A 100 12.25 11.09 -6.87
CA SER A 100 12.74 9.71 -6.91
C SER A 100 12.07 8.90 -8.02
N VAL A 101 10.74 9.00 -8.16
CA VAL A 101 9.99 8.36 -9.25
C VAL A 101 10.52 8.80 -10.62
N LYS A 102 10.70 10.11 -10.84
CA LYS A 102 11.23 10.64 -12.10
C LYS A 102 12.66 10.17 -12.41
N GLU A 103 13.53 10.06 -11.42
CA GLU A 103 14.90 9.56 -11.63
C GLU A 103 14.93 8.05 -11.91
N ILE A 104 14.12 7.27 -11.20
CA ILE A 104 14.01 5.82 -11.43
C ILE A 104 13.53 5.52 -12.84
N GLU A 105 12.51 6.25 -13.32
CA GLU A 105 12.00 6.10 -14.70
C GLU A 105 13.08 6.31 -15.77
N LYS A 106 14.05 7.20 -15.54
CA LYS A 106 15.17 7.41 -16.47
C LYS A 106 16.10 6.19 -16.57
N THR A 107 16.12 5.34 -15.54
CA THR A 107 16.93 4.11 -15.54
C THR A 107 16.24 2.94 -16.25
N GLY A 108 14.93 3.06 -16.52
CA GLY A 108 14.13 2.01 -17.16
C GLY A 108 13.61 0.94 -16.20
N THR A 109 13.81 1.08 -14.89
CA THR A 109 13.19 0.24 -13.86
C THR A 109 11.86 0.85 -13.40
N ILE A 110 11.07 0.02 -12.72
CA ILE A 110 9.74 0.34 -12.20
C ILE A 110 9.90 0.96 -10.80
N PRO A 111 9.45 2.20 -10.58
CA PRO A 111 9.39 2.78 -9.24
C PRO A 111 8.49 1.94 -8.34
N LEU A 112 9.04 1.52 -7.19
CA LEU A 112 8.34 0.76 -6.16
C LEU A 112 8.26 1.60 -4.89
N THR A 113 7.05 1.95 -4.48
CA THR A 113 6.80 2.71 -3.26
C THR A 113 5.68 2.05 -2.45
N MET A 114 5.58 2.37 -1.17
CA MET A 114 4.58 1.82 -0.26
C MET A 114 4.20 2.86 0.77
N GLU A 115 2.90 3.04 1.00
CA GLU A 115 2.38 3.92 2.04
C GLU A 115 1.17 3.29 2.71
N HIS A 116 0.98 3.57 3.99
CA HIS A 116 -0.28 3.24 4.63
C HIS A 116 -1.34 4.29 4.25
N PRO A 117 -2.54 3.89 3.80
CA PRO A 117 -3.60 4.83 3.46
C PRO A 117 -3.84 5.89 4.54
N TYR A 118 -3.89 5.50 5.82
CA TYR A 118 -4.15 6.46 6.91
C TYR A 118 -3.09 7.58 7.03
N LEU A 119 -1.88 7.39 6.48
CA LEU A 119 -0.82 8.40 6.46
C LEU A 119 -1.03 9.44 5.34
N ILE A 120 -1.79 9.09 4.31
CA ILE A 120 -1.93 9.87 3.07
C ILE A 120 -3.38 10.23 2.75
N LEU A 121 -4.33 9.95 3.63
CA LEU A 121 -5.71 10.41 3.52
C LEU A 121 -5.86 11.81 4.19
N PRO A 122 -6.69 12.71 3.65
CA PRO A 122 -7.00 13.96 4.31
C PRO A 122 -7.58 13.71 5.70
N TYR A 123 -7.21 14.57 6.66
CA TYR A 123 -7.72 14.51 8.02
C TYR A 123 -9.25 14.47 8.10
N THR A 124 -9.94 15.28 7.28
CA THR A 124 -11.41 15.29 7.22
C THR A 124 -11.99 13.91 6.94
N THR A 125 -11.31 13.11 6.12
CA THR A 125 -11.69 11.73 5.80
C THR A 125 -11.43 10.81 6.98
N LEU A 126 -10.27 10.93 7.63
CA LEU A 126 -9.90 10.09 8.78
C LEU A 126 -10.83 10.28 9.99
N ASN A 127 -11.37 11.48 10.19
CA ASN A 127 -12.29 11.77 11.30
C ASN A 127 -13.74 11.51 10.96
N GLU A 128 -14.04 11.16 9.71
CA GLU A 128 -15.39 10.80 9.35
C GLU A 128 -15.83 9.61 10.21
N LYS A 129 -16.81 9.86 11.09
CA LYS A 129 -17.36 8.89 12.05
C LYS A 129 -16.31 8.33 13.04
N ALA A 130 -15.18 9.00 13.26
CA ALA A 130 -14.21 8.60 14.31
C ALA A 130 -14.80 8.84 15.70
N ARG A 131 -14.69 7.86 16.61
CA ARG A 131 -15.06 8.03 18.03
C ARG A 131 -14.06 8.95 18.72
N TYR A 132 -12.79 8.83 18.36
CA TYR A 132 -11.72 9.69 18.83
C TYR A 132 -11.22 10.56 17.66
N GLN A 133 -11.33 11.89 17.78
CA GLN A 133 -10.92 12.83 16.72
C GLN A 133 -9.51 13.37 16.97
N ARG A 134 -8.82 13.82 15.92
CA ARG A 134 -7.37 14.05 15.96
C ARG A 134 -6.90 15.40 15.41
N THR A 135 -7.32 16.56 15.90
CA THR A 135 -7.09 17.98 15.44
C THR A 135 -6.12 18.39 14.29
N TYR A 136 -5.08 17.62 13.98
CA TYR A 136 -4.04 17.78 12.98
C TYR A 136 -4.51 17.90 11.52
N GLN A 137 -3.86 18.73 10.67
CA GLN A 137 -4.13 18.79 9.22
C GLN A 137 -2.88 18.55 8.36
N PRO A 138 -2.82 17.49 7.53
CA PRO A 138 -1.75 17.32 6.54
C PRO A 138 -1.92 18.33 5.40
N LEU A 139 -0.85 19.03 5.04
CA LEU A 139 -0.84 20.00 3.95
C LEU A 139 0.23 19.66 2.92
N ILE A 140 -0.20 19.31 1.70
CA ILE A 140 0.65 19.31 0.50
C ILE A 140 0.17 20.46 -0.38
N GLN A 141 1.08 21.38 -0.69
CA GLN A 141 0.81 22.49 -1.60
C GLN A 141 1.05 22.04 -3.04
N VAL A 142 0.00 22.04 -3.85
CA VAL A 142 0.14 21.84 -5.30
C VAL A 142 0.69 23.13 -5.89
N THR A 143 1.93 23.13 -6.40
CA THR A 143 2.47 24.30 -7.10
C THR A 143 1.73 24.50 -8.43
N GLU A 144 1.15 25.70 -8.60
CA GLU A 144 0.50 26.14 -9.85
C GLU A 144 1.52 26.16 -10.99
N GLY A 145 1.62 25.06 -11.74
CA GLY A 145 2.52 24.96 -12.89
C GLY A 145 2.29 23.74 -13.77
N GLU A 146 1.48 22.78 -13.33
CA GLU A 146 1.11 21.64 -14.14
C GLU A 146 -0.28 21.86 -14.76
N PRO A 147 -0.42 21.79 -16.10
CA PRO A 147 -1.71 21.99 -16.74
C PRO A 147 -2.70 20.96 -16.21
N ALA A 148 -3.87 21.42 -15.78
CA ALA A 148 -4.96 20.56 -15.32
C ALA A 148 -5.27 19.51 -16.39
N LEU A 149 -5.29 18.23 -16.01
CA LEU A 149 -5.81 17.18 -16.87
C LEU A 149 -7.32 17.38 -16.98
N GLU A 150 -7.78 17.99 -18.08
CA GLU A 150 -9.18 18.40 -18.33
C GLU A 150 -10.22 17.26 -18.34
N HIS A 151 -9.88 16.03 -17.96
CA HIS A 151 -10.76 14.86 -18.08
C HIS A 151 -10.71 13.91 -16.88
N LEU A 152 -10.20 14.35 -15.72
CA LEU A 152 -10.29 13.53 -14.52
C LEU A 152 -11.73 13.52 -13.99
N PRO A 153 -12.31 12.35 -13.63
CA PRO A 153 -13.63 12.29 -13.01
C PRO A 153 -13.65 13.18 -11.77
N GLU A 154 -14.67 14.05 -11.66
CA GLU A 154 -14.82 15.04 -10.57
C GLU A 154 -14.35 14.51 -9.20
N LYS A 155 -13.23 15.07 -8.70
CA LYS A 155 -12.64 14.88 -7.36
C LYS A 155 -12.93 13.53 -6.69
N LYS A 156 -12.32 12.46 -7.20
CA LYS A 156 -12.39 11.11 -6.61
C LYS A 156 -11.13 10.63 -5.89
N ASN A 157 -10.01 11.32 -6.05
CA ASN A 157 -8.78 10.98 -5.34
C ASN A 157 -8.98 11.14 -3.83
N PRO A 158 -8.95 10.06 -3.03
CA PRO A 158 -9.20 10.14 -1.61
C PRO A 158 -7.96 10.55 -0.82
N THR A 159 -6.83 10.81 -1.48
CA THR A 159 -5.53 11.05 -0.83
C THR A 159 -5.13 12.52 -0.87
N ILE A 160 -4.11 12.87 -0.10
CA ILE A 160 -3.45 14.19 -0.11
C ILE A 160 -2.56 14.40 -1.34
N PHE A 161 -2.30 13.36 -2.14
CA PHE A 161 -1.50 13.50 -3.34
C PHE A 161 -2.23 14.33 -4.40
N PRO A 162 -1.51 15.10 -5.25
CA PRO A 162 -2.11 15.70 -6.42
C PRO A 162 -2.72 14.62 -7.33
N ASP A 163 -3.90 14.88 -7.90
CA ASP A 163 -4.61 13.91 -8.75
C ASP A 163 -3.73 13.35 -9.87
N ARG A 164 -2.93 14.21 -10.50
CA ARG A 164 -2.00 13.78 -11.54
C ARG A 164 -1.05 12.71 -11.03
N PHE A 165 -0.48 12.88 -9.83
CA PHE A 165 0.42 11.89 -9.25
C PHE A 165 -0.33 10.61 -8.90
N PHE A 166 -1.47 10.72 -8.18
CA PHE A 166 -2.26 9.57 -7.76
C PHE A 166 -2.71 8.69 -8.94
N PHE A 167 -3.27 9.30 -9.99
CA PHE A 167 -3.71 8.57 -11.19
C PHE A 167 -2.59 8.17 -12.15
N SER A 168 -1.36 8.66 -11.90
CA SER A 168 -0.16 8.20 -12.60
C SER A 168 0.33 6.83 -12.13
N ILE A 169 -0.17 6.36 -10.97
CA ILE A 169 0.07 5.00 -10.48
C ILE A 169 -0.68 4.02 -11.36
N THR A 170 0.07 3.18 -12.07
CA THR A 170 -0.49 2.24 -13.06
C THR A 170 -0.71 0.85 -12.50
N SER A 171 0.01 0.49 -11.42
CA SER A 171 -0.11 -0.80 -10.73
C SER A 171 -0.31 -0.59 -9.22
N PRO A 172 -1.50 -0.15 -8.78
CA PRO A 172 -1.82 -0.06 -7.36
C PRO A 172 -1.98 -1.46 -6.75
N ILE A 173 -1.26 -1.71 -5.66
CA ILE A 173 -1.38 -2.94 -4.86
C ILE A 173 -1.97 -2.55 -3.51
N ILE A 174 -2.92 -3.31 -3.00
CA ILE A 174 -3.49 -3.11 -1.66
C ILE A 174 -3.22 -4.36 -0.84
N THR A 175 -2.62 -4.21 0.34
CA THR A 175 -2.39 -5.33 1.25
C THR A 175 -3.39 -5.28 2.39
N ILE A 176 -4.07 -6.40 2.64
CA ILE A 176 -5.05 -6.57 3.72
C ILE A 176 -4.67 -7.74 4.60
N ARG A 177 -5.31 -7.88 5.75
CA ARG A 177 -5.17 -9.03 6.64
C ARG A 177 -6.39 -9.11 7.52
N HIS A 178 -6.76 -10.29 8.01
CA HIS A 178 -7.89 -10.40 8.92
C HIS A 178 -7.72 -9.48 10.16
N PRO A 179 -8.69 -8.60 10.48
CA PRO A 179 -8.55 -7.60 11.55
C PRO A 179 -8.25 -8.20 12.92
N ALA A 180 -8.85 -9.36 13.26
CA ALA A 180 -8.57 -10.11 14.49
C ALA A 180 -7.12 -10.63 14.64
N ARG A 181 -6.33 -10.67 13.55
CA ARG A 181 -4.90 -11.00 13.59
C ARG A 181 -4.04 -9.74 13.54
N MET A 182 -4.46 -8.78 12.72
CA MET A 182 -3.80 -7.51 12.52
C MET A 182 -3.78 -6.67 13.81
N LEU A 183 -4.94 -6.41 14.41
CA LEU A 183 -5.06 -5.43 15.50
C LEU A 183 -4.31 -5.86 16.77
N PRO A 184 -4.43 -7.11 17.27
CA PRO A 184 -3.60 -7.59 18.39
C PRO A 184 -2.09 -7.50 18.08
N SER A 185 -1.69 -7.73 16.83
CA SER A 185 -0.30 -7.58 16.43
C SER A 185 0.16 -6.13 16.41
N TYR A 186 -0.71 -5.18 16.07
CA TYR A 186 -0.43 -3.76 16.12
C TYR A 186 -0.26 -3.30 17.58
N ILE A 187 -1.19 -3.69 18.47
CA ILE A 187 -1.14 -3.39 19.90
C ILE A 187 0.17 -3.85 20.52
N ARG A 188 0.60 -5.10 20.29
CA ARG A 188 1.90 -5.61 20.78
C ARG A 188 3.09 -4.78 20.30
N ALA A 189 3.08 -4.35 19.04
CA ALA A 189 4.15 -3.50 18.50
C ALA A 189 4.14 -2.12 19.16
N MET A 190 2.96 -1.55 19.40
CA MET A 190 2.85 -0.26 20.08
C MET A 190 3.20 -0.33 21.59
N SER A 191 2.94 -1.47 22.25
CA SER A 191 3.30 -1.67 23.65
C SER A 191 4.81 -1.58 23.91
N THR A 192 5.66 -1.77 22.89
CA THR A 192 7.11 -1.63 23.06
C THR A 192 7.56 -0.17 23.30
N PHE A 193 6.71 0.81 23.00
CA PHE A 193 6.98 2.22 23.29
C PHE A 193 6.58 2.63 24.71
N GLY A 194 6.00 1.73 25.51
CA GLY A 194 5.62 2.01 26.90
C GLY A 194 4.45 3.00 27.05
N LEU A 195 3.67 3.20 25.99
CA LEU A 195 2.46 4.04 26.04
C LEU A 195 1.35 3.33 26.84
N PRO A 196 0.64 4.03 27.74
CA PRO A 196 -0.53 3.47 28.41
C PRO A 196 -1.59 3.05 27.39
N LEU A 197 -2.10 1.82 27.53
CA LEU A 197 -3.10 1.26 26.60
C LEU A 197 -4.47 1.93 26.75
N GLU A 198 -4.67 2.68 27.82
CA GLU A 198 -5.89 3.43 28.12
C GLU A 198 -5.79 4.91 27.70
N ALA A 199 -4.66 5.36 27.15
CA ALA A 199 -4.51 6.72 26.69
C ALA A 199 -5.40 6.99 25.47
N ASP A 200 -6.09 8.14 25.44
CA ASP A 200 -6.97 8.52 24.32
C ASP A 200 -6.26 8.52 22.97
N SER A 201 -4.97 8.90 22.93
CA SER A 201 -4.14 8.86 21.72
C SER A 201 -3.95 7.43 21.21
N PHE A 202 -3.76 6.47 22.10
CA PHE A 202 -3.60 5.08 21.74
C PHE A 202 -4.92 4.46 21.26
N LEU A 203 -6.05 4.78 21.92
CA LEU A 203 -7.37 4.32 21.49
C LEU A 203 -7.76 4.90 20.13
N HIS A 204 -7.40 6.16 19.85
CA HIS A 204 -7.55 6.76 18.55
C HIS A 204 -6.74 6.00 17.48
N ASP A 205 -5.45 5.76 17.75
CA ASP A 205 -4.60 5.04 16.81
C ASP A 205 -5.13 3.62 16.57
N MET A 206 -5.56 2.91 17.62
CA MET A 206 -6.23 1.63 17.46
C MET A 206 -7.46 1.70 16.57
N GLU A 207 -8.33 2.69 16.75
CA GLU A 207 -9.54 2.85 15.94
C GLU A 207 -9.19 3.11 14.47
N VAL A 208 -8.32 4.08 14.18
CA VAL A 208 -7.93 4.43 12.81
C VAL A 208 -7.29 3.22 12.11
N GLN A 209 -6.40 2.52 12.80
CA GLN A 209 -5.68 1.38 12.25
C GLN A 209 -6.54 0.12 12.14
N SER A 210 -7.68 0.06 12.83
CA SER A 210 -8.60 -1.08 12.69
C SER A 210 -9.42 -1.05 11.41
N ARG A 211 -9.66 0.16 10.86
CA ARG A 211 -10.61 0.41 9.78
C ARG A 211 -10.00 0.10 8.41
N TYR A 212 -10.66 -0.77 7.65
CA TYR A 212 -10.31 -1.12 6.27
C TYR A 212 -11.00 -0.22 5.22
N CYS A 213 -11.80 0.76 5.66
CA CYS A 213 -12.48 1.69 4.78
C CYS A 213 -11.50 2.57 3.98
N TRP A 214 -10.29 2.81 4.50
CA TRP A 214 -9.26 3.61 3.81
C TRP A 214 -8.77 2.91 2.54
N GLU A 215 -8.44 1.62 2.65
CA GLU A 215 -8.08 0.74 1.54
C GLU A 215 -9.23 0.62 0.55
N ARG A 216 -10.47 0.48 1.05
CA ARG A 216 -11.67 0.39 0.21
C ARG A 216 -11.91 1.67 -0.60
N LEU A 217 -11.73 2.85 0.00
CA LEU A 217 -11.86 4.14 -0.71
C LEU A 217 -10.87 4.23 -1.87
N ILE A 218 -9.61 3.84 -1.64
CA ILE A 218 -8.59 3.80 -2.68
C ILE A 218 -8.94 2.78 -3.75
N PHE A 219 -9.37 1.58 -3.35
CA PHE A 219 -9.77 0.52 -4.25
C PHE A 219 -10.88 0.98 -5.19
N ASP A 220 -12.00 1.45 -4.65
CA ASP A 220 -13.15 1.88 -5.42
C ASP A 220 -12.81 3.08 -6.33
N CYS A 221 -11.94 4.00 -5.87
CA CYS A 221 -11.45 5.13 -6.68
C CYS A 221 -10.72 4.66 -7.94
N PHE A 222 -9.75 3.74 -7.81
CA PHE A 222 -9.04 3.22 -8.96
C PHE A 222 -9.96 2.45 -9.90
N ARG A 223 -10.88 1.62 -9.38
CA ARG A 223 -11.84 0.87 -10.21
C ARG A 223 -12.72 1.77 -11.05
N VAL A 224 -13.22 2.85 -10.45
CA VAL A 224 -14.01 3.87 -11.14
C VAL A 224 -13.17 4.58 -12.21
N SER A 225 -11.86 4.72 -12.02
CA SER A 225 -10.93 5.26 -13.03
C SER A 225 -10.55 4.26 -14.13
N GLY A 226 -11.07 3.02 -14.07
CA GLY A 226 -10.80 1.98 -15.06
C GLY A 226 -9.49 1.20 -14.81
N ARG A 227 -8.93 1.27 -13.60
CA ARG A 227 -7.78 0.47 -13.17
C ARG A 227 -8.24 -0.51 -12.09
N ASP A 228 -7.86 -1.78 -12.17
CA ASP A 228 -8.19 -2.77 -11.13
C ASP A 228 -6.98 -2.94 -10.19
N PRO A 229 -7.05 -2.50 -8.92
CA PRO A 229 -5.98 -2.73 -7.96
C PRO A 229 -5.82 -4.21 -7.60
N ILE A 230 -4.59 -4.61 -7.35
CA ILE A 230 -4.27 -5.98 -6.95
C ILE A 230 -4.41 -6.08 -5.43
N ILE A 231 -5.33 -6.94 -4.95
CA ILE A 231 -5.49 -7.19 -3.51
C ILE A 231 -4.62 -8.38 -3.10
N VAL A 232 -3.79 -8.20 -2.07
CA VAL A 232 -2.99 -9.26 -1.45
C VAL A 232 -3.44 -9.43 0.00
N ASP A 233 -3.98 -10.61 0.33
CA ASP A 233 -4.27 -10.95 1.73
C ASP A 233 -3.04 -11.54 2.41
N GLY A 234 -2.66 -10.98 3.55
CA GLY A 234 -1.45 -11.32 4.28
C GLY A 234 -1.43 -12.74 4.86
N GLU A 235 -2.59 -13.36 5.13
CA GLU A 235 -2.63 -14.75 5.59
C GLU A 235 -2.43 -15.70 4.39
N LYS A 236 -3.16 -15.49 3.28
CA LYS A 236 -2.92 -16.23 2.02
C LYS A 236 -1.47 -16.12 1.55
N PHE A 237 -0.91 -14.91 1.67
CA PHE A 237 0.48 -14.63 1.31
C PHE A 237 1.50 -15.41 2.13
N LEU A 238 1.28 -15.62 3.42
CA LEU A 238 2.19 -16.44 4.24
C LEU A 238 1.96 -17.94 4.10
N GLU A 239 0.74 -18.35 3.76
CA GLU A 239 0.40 -19.75 3.53
C GLU A 239 1.02 -20.28 2.22
N ASP A 240 0.96 -19.49 1.15
CA ASP A 240 1.54 -19.83 -0.16
C ASP A 240 2.25 -18.62 -0.78
N THR A 241 3.38 -18.23 -0.19
CA THR A 241 4.14 -17.06 -0.65
C THR A 241 4.55 -17.18 -2.12
N LYS A 242 5.01 -18.35 -2.56
CA LYS A 242 5.45 -18.53 -3.94
C LYS A 242 4.29 -18.46 -4.94
N GLY A 243 3.17 -19.12 -4.64
CA GLY A 243 2.00 -19.05 -5.53
C GLY A 243 1.40 -17.65 -5.58
N GLN A 244 1.40 -16.93 -4.45
CA GLN A 244 0.93 -15.54 -4.39
C GLN A 244 1.86 -14.58 -5.14
N MET A 245 3.17 -14.72 -4.99
CA MET A 245 4.15 -13.96 -5.76
C MET A 245 4.10 -14.28 -7.26
N TYR A 246 3.83 -15.54 -7.65
CA TYR A 246 3.64 -15.90 -9.06
C TYR A 246 2.48 -15.12 -9.68
N LYS A 247 1.30 -15.12 -9.04
CA LYS A 247 0.12 -14.37 -9.50
C LYS A 247 0.37 -12.86 -9.53
N LEU A 248 1.06 -12.34 -8.52
CA LEU A 248 1.40 -10.92 -8.45
C LEU A 248 2.37 -10.52 -9.58
N CYS A 249 3.44 -11.28 -9.78
CA CYS A 249 4.40 -11.04 -10.85
C CYS A 249 3.76 -11.17 -12.23
N GLU A 250 2.87 -12.14 -12.44
CA GLU A 250 2.06 -12.27 -13.67
C GLU A 250 1.22 -11.01 -13.92
N ALA A 251 0.51 -10.52 -12.89
CA ALA A 251 -0.29 -9.29 -12.98
C ALA A 251 0.57 -8.03 -13.24
N LEU A 252 1.79 -8.00 -12.72
CA LEU A 252 2.76 -6.92 -12.94
C LEU A 252 3.56 -7.05 -14.24
N GLY A 253 3.47 -8.18 -14.95
CA GLY A 253 4.24 -8.42 -16.17
C GLY A 253 5.74 -8.65 -15.95
N VAL A 254 6.13 -9.17 -14.79
CA VAL A 254 7.54 -9.45 -14.42
C VAL A 254 7.76 -10.94 -14.17
N ASP A 255 9.03 -11.38 -14.12
CA ASP A 255 9.41 -12.79 -14.01
C ASP A 255 9.61 -13.17 -12.53
N GLU A 256 8.67 -13.93 -11.97
CA GLU A 256 8.72 -14.38 -10.57
C GLU A 256 10.03 -15.11 -10.23
N SER A 257 10.64 -15.81 -11.19
CA SER A 257 11.85 -16.60 -10.92
C SER A 257 13.07 -15.76 -10.53
N LYS A 258 12.98 -14.43 -10.72
CA LYS A 258 14.00 -13.45 -10.32
C LYS A 258 13.74 -12.84 -8.93
N ILE A 259 12.70 -13.28 -8.22
CA ILE A 259 12.47 -12.90 -6.82
C ILE A 259 13.39 -13.74 -5.93
N GLU A 260 14.08 -13.08 -5.01
CA GLU A 260 14.89 -13.74 -3.99
C GLU A 260 14.07 -13.94 -2.71
N TYR A 261 13.79 -15.20 -2.36
CA TYR A 261 13.00 -15.55 -1.17
C TYR A 261 13.83 -15.72 0.12
N THR A 262 15.15 -15.60 -0.02
CA THR A 262 16.10 -15.74 1.07
C THR A 262 17.06 -14.57 1.02
N TRP A 263 17.44 -14.06 2.19
CA TRP A 263 18.33 -12.90 2.32
C TRP A 263 19.25 -13.06 3.53
N ASP A 264 20.33 -12.27 3.55
CA ASP A 264 21.21 -12.18 4.71
C ASP A 264 20.69 -11.09 5.67
N PRO A 265 20.42 -11.41 6.96
CA PRO A 265 20.01 -10.43 7.97
C PRO A 265 20.93 -9.20 8.09
N THR A 266 22.21 -9.36 7.73
CA THR A 266 23.21 -8.29 7.78
C THR A 266 23.14 -7.35 6.58
N ASP A 267 22.61 -7.79 5.44
CA ASP A 267 22.44 -6.97 4.24
C ASP A 267 21.15 -6.15 4.30
N ASP A 268 20.10 -6.67 4.94
CA ASP A 268 18.85 -5.93 5.22
C ASP A 268 19.11 -4.63 6.00
N ARG A 269 20.09 -4.63 6.92
CA ARG A 269 20.46 -3.41 7.65
C ARG A 269 21.28 -2.42 6.83
N LYS A 270 21.83 -2.84 5.68
CA LYS A 270 22.71 -2.03 4.83
C LYS A 270 22.00 -1.41 3.63
N ASP A 271 20.89 -1.99 3.17
CA ASP A 271 20.18 -1.49 1.98
C ASP A 271 19.55 -0.10 2.17
N GLY A 272 19.43 0.35 3.43
CA GLY A 272 18.98 1.68 3.80
C GLY A 272 17.49 1.93 3.55
N LEU A 273 16.70 0.92 3.16
CA LEU A 273 15.28 1.08 2.81
C LEU A 273 14.48 1.73 3.93
N TYR A 274 14.77 1.37 5.16
CA TYR A 274 14.09 1.84 6.37
C TYR A 274 14.97 2.76 7.23
N SER A 275 16.06 3.28 6.68
CA SER A 275 17.04 4.11 7.42
C SER A 275 16.47 5.45 7.92
N HIS A 276 15.34 5.88 7.36
CA HIS A 276 14.63 7.09 7.79
C HIS A 276 13.79 6.86 9.06
N PHE A 277 13.62 5.61 9.52
CA PHE A 277 12.92 5.33 10.77
C PHE A 277 13.83 5.40 11.99
N PRO A 278 13.34 5.97 13.12
CA PRO A 278 14.00 5.79 14.41
C PRO A 278 14.13 4.30 14.77
N GLU A 279 15.27 3.89 15.32
CA GLU A 279 15.58 2.49 15.65
C GLU A 279 14.48 1.80 16.49
N PRO A 280 13.85 2.43 17.51
CA PRO A 280 12.75 1.80 18.23
C PRO A 280 11.54 1.46 17.35
N VAL A 281 11.20 2.34 16.40
CA VAL A 281 10.12 2.13 15.43
C VAL A 281 10.46 0.98 14.49
N LEU A 282 11.68 0.99 13.98
CA LEU A 282 12.21 -0.08 13.13
C LEU A 282 12.12 -1.44 13.81
N MET A 283 12.56 -1.55 15.06
CA MET A 283 12.55 -2.81 15.81
C MET A 283 11.12 -3.31 16.06
N ALA A 284 10.19 -2.43 16.43
CA ALA A 284 8.80 -2.80 16.71
C ALA A 284 8.05 -3.33 15.47
N PHE A 285 8.25 -2.70 14.31
CA PHE A 285 7.45 -2.99 13.11
C PHE A 285 8.15 -3.89 12.10
N ILE A 286 9.48 -3.88 12.04
CA ILE A 286 10.28 -4.52 10.99
C ILE A 286 11.30 -5.51 11.58
N GLY A 287 11.51 -5.53 12.90
CA GLY A 287 12.55 -6.35 13.56
C GLY A 287 12.51 -7.84 13.23
N ILE A 288 11.32 -8.44 13.07
CA ILE A 288 11.18 -9.85 12.66
C ILE A 288 11.73 -10.07 11.25
N LEU A 289 11.43 -9.17 10.31
CA LEU A 289 11.90 -9.24 8.94
C LEU A 289 13.44 -9.13 8.91
N HIS A 290 14.00 -8.10 9.56
CA HIS A 290 15.44 -7.87 9.64
C HIS A 290 16.21 -9.01 10.36
N GLY A 291 15.56 -9.74 11.26
CA GLY A 291 16.15 -10.89 11.95
C GLY A 291 16.04 -12.21 11.19
N SER A 292 15.28 -12.24 10.08
CA SER A 292 14.99 -13.45 9.32
C SER A 292 15.97 -13.68 8.17
N LYS A 293 16.02 -14.92 7.65
CA LYS A 293 16.84 -15.30 6.48
C LYS A 293 16.00 -15.48 5.21
N GLY A 294 14.74 -15.05 5.25
CA GLY A 294 13.73 -15.40 4.27
C GLY A 294 12.33 -15.35 4.88
N VAL A 295 11.33 -15.63 4.06
CA VAL A 295 9.93 -15.61 4.48
C VAL A 295 9.67 -16.69 5.53
N ILE A 296 9.22 -16.26 6.71
CA ILE A 296 8.79 -17.16 7.78
C ILE A 296 7.35 -17.55 7.50
N GLY A 297 7.18 -18.67 6.78
CA GLY A 297 5.87 -19.23 6.48
C GLY A 297 5.08 -19.59 7.74
N ARG A 298 3.76 -19.55 7.63
CA ARG A 298 2.86 -20.01 8.70
C ARG A 298 2.07 -21.21 8.20
N GLN A 299 1.89 -22.20 9.06
CA GLN A 299 0.95 -23.29 8.75
C GLN A 299 -0.46 -22.72 8.62
N ALA A 300 -1.16 -23.13 7.56
CA ALA A 300 -2.56 -22.76 7.35
C ALA A 300 -3.37 -23.12 8.59
N GLN A 301 -4.02 -22.11 9.18
CA GLN A 301 -4.98 -22.36 10.24
C GLN A 301 -6.29 -22.74 9.55
N ASN A 302 -6.48 -24.04 9.32
CA ASN A 302 -7.70 -24.58 8.70
C ASN A 302 -8.96 -24.37 9.57
N GLU A 303 -8.81 -23.87 10.79
CA GLU A 303 -9.91 -23.55 11.68
C GLU A 303 -10.41 -22.14 11.40
N ARG A 304 -11.71 -22.03 11.16
CA ARG A 304 -12.40 -20.74 11.06
C ARG A 304 -12.11 -19.94 12.34
N LEU A 305 -11.65 -18.70 12.18
CA LEU A 305 -11.38 -17.81 13.29
C LEU A 305 -12.65 -17.63 14.13
N ASP A 306 -12.57 -18.01 15.40
CA ASP A 306 -13.64 -17.86 16.39
C ASP A 306 -13.35 -16.63 17.26
N LEU A 307 -14.15 -15.57 17.07
CA LEU A 307 -13.96 -14.32 17.80
C LEU A 307 -14.17 -14.47 19.31
N ASP A 308 -15.02 -15.39 19.77
CA ASP A 308 -15.23 -15.61 21.20
C ASP A 308 -13.99 -16.27 21.83
N VAL A 309 -13.32 -17.15 21.09
CA VAL A 309 -12.04 -17.74 21.51
C VAL A 309 -10.93 -16.69 21.50
N GLU A 310 -10.87 -15.85 20.46
CA GLU A 310 -9.82 -14.82 20.35
C GLU A 310 -10.00 -13.72 21.40
N GLU A 311 -11.23 -13.30 21.69
CA GLU A 311 -11.53 -12.32 22.75
C GLU A 311 -11.07 -12.81 24.13
N ARG A 312 -11.31 -14.09 24.46
CA ARG A 312 -10.79 -14.68 25.71
C ARG A 312 -9.26 -14.63 25.77
N LYS A 313 -8.56 -14.92 24.66
CA LYS A 313 -7.10 -14.80 24.60
C LYS A 313 -6.64 -13.35 24.79
N TRP A 314 -7.34 -12.38 24.21
CA TRP A 314 -7.02 -10.96 24.39
C TRP A 314 -7.27 -10.50 25.84
N ALA A 315 -8.30 -11.03 26.50
CA ALA A 315 -8.57 -10.74 27.91
C ALA A 315 -7.47 -11.29 28.83
N GLU A 316 -6.94 -12.48 28.53
CA GLU A 316 -5.78 -13.07 29.20
C GLU A 316 -4.48 -12.29 28.93
N GLU A 317 -4.27 -11.83 27.69
CA GLU A 317 -3.06 -11.09 27.30
C GLU A 317 -3.02 -9.67 27.87
N TRP A 318 -4.17 -8.99 27.96
CA TRP A 318 -4.24 -7.59 28.40
C TRP A 318 -5.22 -7.37 29.57
N ASN A 319 -6.52 -7.38 29.29
CA ASN A 319 -7.63 -7.33 30.25
C ASN A 319 -8.97 -7.36 29.49
N GLU A 320 -10.07 -7.61 30.22
CA GLU A 320 -11.43 -7.66 29.69
C GLU A 320 -11.85 -6.38 28.92
N GLY A 321 -11.47 -5.20 29.42
CA GLY A 321 -11.88 -3.91 28.83
C GLY A 321 -11.24 -3.68 27.46
N LEU A 322 -9.94 -3.95 27.35
CA LEU A 322 -9.23 -3.85 26.07
C LEU A 322 -9.67 -4.96 25.11
N ALA A 323 -9.91 -6.18 25.59
CA ALA A 323 -10.42 -7.28 24.78
C ALA A 323 -11.78 -6.95 24.12
N GLY A 324 -12.71 -6.37 24.89
CA GLY A 324 -13.99 -5.90 24.37
C GLY A 324 -13.82 -4.81 23.32
N THR A 325 -12.94 -3.83 23.57
CA THR A 325 -12.61 -2.78 22.58
C THR A 325 -12.03 -3.37 21.28
N ILE A 326 -11.09 -4.31 21.39
CA ILE A 326 -10.52 -5.00 20.22
C ILE A 326 -11.64 -5.71 19.45
N ARG A 327 -12.53 -6.43 20.13
CA ARG A 327 -13.64 -7.13 19.48
C ARG A 327 -14.57 -6.19 18.73
N GLU A 328 -14.94 -5.06 19.33
CA GLU A 328 -15.78 -4.06 18.68
C GLU A 328 -15.14 -3.55 17.39
N LEU A 329 -13.86 -3.13 17.47
CA LEU A 329 -13.10 -2.61 16.34
C LEU A 329 -12.87 -3.65 15.24
N VAL A 330 -12.62 -4.91 15.61
CA VAL A 330 -12.54 -6.02 14.67
C VAL A 330 -13.88 -6.18 13.95
N THR A 331 -14.96 -6.24 14.70
CA THR A 331 -16.32 -6.47 14.16
C THR A 331 -16.73 -5.35 13.21
N SER A 332 -16.45 -4.09 13.56
CA SER A 332 -16.77 -2.94 12.70
C SER A 332 -16.01 -2.91 11.39
N SER A 333 -14.88 -3.62 11.32
CA SER A 333 -13.95 -3.57 10.18
C SER A 333 -14.08 -4.78 9.26
N LEU A 334 -14.85 -5.80 9.67
CA LEU A 334 -15.04 -7.02 8.89
C LEU A 334 -15.72 -6.78 7.55
N GLU A 335 -16.69 -5.88 7.47
CA GLU A 335 -17.42 -5.62 6.21
C GLU A 335 -16.47 -5.16 5.10
N ASP A 336 -15.62 -4.17 5.38
CA ASP A 336 -14.67 -3.65 4.42
C ASP A 336 -13.56 -4.67 4.09
N TYR A 337 -13.09 -5.41 5.10
CA TYR A 337 -12.13 -6.50 4.90
C TYR A 337 -12.69 -7.58 3.98
N GLU A 338 -13.90 -8.10 4.26
CA GLU A 338 -14.56 -9.15 3.47
C GLU A 338 -14.90 -8.68 2.06
N TYR A 339 -15.23 -7.40 1.87
CA TYR A 339 -15.41 -6.81 0.54
C TYR A 339 -14.10 -6.85 -0.26
N LEU A 340 -12.99 -6.37 0.31
CA LEU A 340 -11.69 -6.37 -0.36
C LEU A 340 -11.18 -7.80 -0.60
N LEU A 341 -11.41 -8.71 0.35
CA LEU A 341 -10.98 -10.11 0.29
C LEU A 341 -11.54 -10.83 -0.94
N GLN A 342 -12.74 -10.48 -1.42
CA GLN A 342 -13.33 -11.06 -2.63
C GLN A 342 -12.48 -10.85 -3.90
N PHE A 343 -11.61 -9.85 -3.88
CA PHE A 343 -10.72 -9.51 -5.00
C PHE A 343 -9.27 -9.96 -4.78
N SER A 344 -8.98 -10.63 -3.65
CA SER A 344 -7.63 -11.11 -3.33
C SER A 344 -7.19 -12.24 -4.24
N ILE A 345 -5.92 -12.16 -4.68
CA ILE A 345 -5.29 -13.16 -5.56
C ILE A 345 -5.01 -14.50 -4.85
#